data_AF-A0A952FD63-F1
#
_entry.id   AF-A0A952FD63-F1
#
_cell.length_a   1.000
_cell.length_b   1.000
_cell.length_c   1.000
_cell.angle_alpha   90.00
_cell.angle_beta   90.00
_cell.angle_gamma   90.00
#
_symmetry.space_group_name_H-M   'P 1'
#
loop_
_entity.id
_entity.type
_entity.pdbx_description
1 polymer ?
#
loop_
_entity_poly.entity_id
_entity_poly.type
_entity_poly.pdbx_seq_one_letter_code
_entity_poly.pdbx_strand_id
1 'polypeptide(L)' 'MDFFLLVTFVAIGIFLLKAKDERRRIALLGSHLGQYQIEKLMETLTDGYLRALGENDSERREQIWNQLASSELKLCGQF' A
#
# COMPACT_ATOMS: atom_id res chain seq x y z
N MET A 1 9.10 -47.69 -11.12
CA MET A 1 9.80 -46.60 -10.40
C MET A 1 9.90 -45.34 -11.27
N ASP A 2 10.17 -45.46 -12.56
CA ASP A 2 10.34 -44.32 -13.48
C ASP A 2 9.07 -43.49 -13.73
N PHE A 3 7.89 -44.12 -13.75
CA PHE A 3 6.62 -43.39 -13.93
C PHE A 3 6.35 -42.40 -12.79
N PHE A 4 6.58 -42.81 -11.54
CA PHE A 4 6.40 -41.93 -10.37
C PHE A 4 7.40 -40.77 -10.37
N LEU A 5 8.64 -41.01 -10.81
CA LEU A 5 9.63 -39.94 -11.00
C LEU A 5 9.16 -38.94 -12.06
N LEU A 6 8.66 -39.41 -13.20
CA LEU A 6 8.15 -38.57 -14.28
C LEU A 6 6.96 -37.72 -13.81
N VAL A 7 5.99 -38.32 -13.11
CA VAL A 7 4.86 -37.60 -12.52
C VAL A 7 5.33 -36.55 -11.51
N THR A 8 6.35 -36.86 -10.71
CA THR A 8 6.92 -35.91 -9.74
C THR A 8 7.56 -34.71 -10.43
N PHE A 9 8.32 -34.92 -11.50
CA PHE A 9 8.90 -33.82 -12.29
C PHE A 9 7.83 -32.94 -12.93
N VAL A 10 6.76 -33.53 -13.45
CA VAL A 10 5.61 -32.79 -14.00
C VAL A 10 4.93 -31.97 -12.90
N ALA A 11 4.70 -32.57 -11.72
CA ALA A 11 4.10 -31.87 -10.59
C ALA A 11 4.95 -30.68 -10.12
N ILE A 12 6.27 -30.85 -10.04
CA ILE A 12 7.21 -29.76 -9.72
C ILE A 12 7.14 -28.66 -10.79
N GLY A 13 7.12 -29.02 -12.08
CA GLY A 13 6.98 -28.06 -13.17
C GLY A 13 5.71 -27.23 -13.07
N ILE A 14 4.57 -27.88 -12.81
CA ILE A 14 3.28 -27.21 -12.60
C ILE A 14 3.33 -26.30 -11.38
N PHE A 15 3.93 -26.74 -10.28
CA PHE A 15 4.05 -25.95 -9.05
C PHE A 15 4.87 -24.67 -9.27
N LEU A 16 6.01 -24.77 -9.98
CA LEU A 16 6.86 -23.62 -10.32
C LEU A 16 6.14 -22.62 -11.23
N LEU A 17 5.36 -23.08 -12.20
CA LEU A 17 4.55 -22.22 -13.06
C LEU A 17 3.48 -21.48 -12.26
N LYS A 18 2.76 -22.18 -11.38
CA LYS A 18 1.78 -21.56 -10.48
C LYS A 18 2.40 -20.50 -9.58
N ALA A 19 3.55 -20.80 -8.97
CA ALA A 19 4.25 -19.85 -8.10
C ALA A 19 4.73 -18.60 -8.87
N LYS A 20 5.13 -18.74 -10.13
CA LYS A 20 5.48 -17.61 -10.99
C LYS A 20 4.27 -16.74 -11.31
N ASP A 21 3.14 -17.35 -11.68
CA ASP A 21 1.92 -16.62 -11.98
C ASP A 21 1.38 -15.87 -10.77
N GLU A 22 1.43 -16.48 -9.59
CA GLU A 22 1.04 -15.84 -8.33
C GLU A 22 1.92 -14.63 -8.03
N ARG A 23 3.24 -14.77 -8.13
CA ARG A 23 4.18 -13.64 -7.98
C ARG A 23 3.91 -12.53 -9.00
N ARG A 24 3.58 -12.88 -10.24
CA ARG A 24 3.25 -11.89 -11.28
C ARG A 24 1.96 -11.15 -10.94
N ARG A 25 0.93 -11.83 -10.44
CA ARG A 25 -0.31 -11.19 -10.00
C ARG A 25 -0.08 -10.25 -8.82
N ILE A 26 0.71 -10.69 -7.83
CA ILE A 26 1.10 -9.84 -6.69
C ILE A 26 1.90 -8.63 -7.17
N ALA A 27 2.85 -8.81 -8.09
CA ALA A 27 3.64 -7.71 -8.64
C ALA A 27 2.77 -6.72 -9.46
N LEU A 28 1.81 -7.22 -10.24
CA LEU A 28 0.86 -6.37 -10.97
C LEU A 28 -0.02 -5.59 -10.00
N LEU A 29 -0.58 -6.25 -8.98
CA LEU A 29 -1.39 -5.60 -7.96
C LEU A 29 -0.56 -4.57 -7.18
N GLY A 30 0.67 -4.91 -6.79
CA GLY A 30 1.61 -4.00 -6.15
C GLY A 30 2.02 -2.84 -7.04
N SER A 31 2.16 -3.03 -8.36
CA SER A 31 2.44 -1.94 -9.30
C SER A 31 1.25 -0.99 -9.46
N HIS A 32 0.03 -1.52 -9.39
CA HIS A 32 -1.19 -0.73 -9.52
C HIS A 32 -1.57 -0.02 -8.21
N LEU A 33 -1.29 -0.63 -7.06
CA LEU A 33 -1.55 -0.04 -5.74
C LEU A 33 -0.42 0.87 -5.27
N GLY A 34 0.83 0.52 -5.59
CA GLY A 34 2.03 1.26 -5.14
C GLY A 34 2.21 2.63 -5.76
N GLN A 35 1.44 2.97 -6.80
CA GLN A 35 1.36 4.36 -7.30
C GLN A 35 0.64 5.29 -6.32
N TYR A 36 -0.21 4.74 -5.45
CA TYR A 36 -1.00 5.51 -4.50
C TYR A 36 -0.23 5.72 -3.21
N GLN A 37 -0.29 6.93 -2.68
CA GLN A 37 0.38 7.29 -1.43
C GLN A 37 -0.58 7.33 -0.24
N ILE A 38 -1.65 6.51 -0.30
CA ILE A 38 -2.75 6.51 0.69
C ILE A 38 -2.21 6.31 2.11
N GLU A 39 -1.35 5.33 2.33
CA GLU A 39 -0.79 5.03 3.66
C GLU A 39 0.02 6.21 4.20
N LYS A 40 0.92 6.77 3.38
CA LYS A 40 1.76 7.90 3.77
C LYS A 40 0.95 9.17 4.02
N LEU A 41 -0.07 9.42 3.21
CA LEU A 41 -0.98 10.55 3.37
C LEU A 41 -1.84 10.37 4.63
N MET A 42 -2.37 9.17 4.88
CA MET A 42 -3.11 8.84 6.10
C MET A 42 -2.25 8.98 7.36
N GLU A 43 -1.00 8.52 7.35
CA GLU A 43 -0.04 8.72 8.43
C GLU A 43 0.18 10.21 8.69
N THR A 44 0.46 10.99 7.64
CA THR A 44 0.66 12.44 7.73
C THR A 44 -0.56 13.16 8.31
N LEU A 45 -1.77 12.77 7.89
CA LEU A 45 -3.02 13.32 8.42
C LEU A 45 -3.22 12.94 9.89
N THR A 46 -3.00 11.69 10.24
CA THR A 46 -3.17 11.18 11.61
C THR A 46 -2.22 11.90 12.58
N ASP A 47 -0.94 11.99 12.23
CA ASP A 47 0.06 12.71 13.04
C ASP A 47 -0.24 14.20 13.14
N GLY A 48 -0.69 14.79 12.03
CA GLY A 48 -1.12 16.17 11.95
C GLY A 48 -2.30 16.49 12.85
N TYR A 49 -3.34 15.65 12.85
CA TYR A 49 -4.50 15.81 13.72
C TYR A 49 -4.13 15.65 15.19
N LEU A 50 -3.31 14.66 15.53
CA LEU A 50 -2.83 14.47 16.90
C LEU A 50 -2.06 15.71 17.37
N ARG A 51 -1.22 16.30 16.51
CA ARG A 51 -0.53 17.55 16.81
C ARG A 51 -1.47 18.74 16.95
N ALA A 52 -2.44 18.88 16.04
CA ALA A 52 -3.43 19.96 16.09
C ALA A 52 -4.29 19.90 17.36
N LEU A 53 -4.66 18.70 17.81
CA LEU A 53 -5.40 18.47 19.04
C LEU A 53 -4.58 18.76 20.30
N GLY A 54 -3.26 18.54 20.24
CA GLY A 54 -2.33 18.84 21.34
C GLY A 54 -1.80 20.28 21.39
N GLU A 55 -2.07 21.10 20.37
CA GLU A 55 -1.60 22.48 20.29
C GLU A 55 -2.53 23.43 21.06
N ASN A 56 -1.94 24.21 21.98
CA ASN A 56 -2.66 25.13 22.87
C ASN A 56 -2.85 26.51 22.24
N ASP A 57 -1.97 26.89 21.31
CA ASP A 57 -2.03 28.15 20.57
C ASP A 57 -3.01 28.04 19.39
N SER A 58 -4.02 28.91 19.38
CA SER A 58 -5.06 28.92 18.35
C SER A 58 -4.53 29.27 16.95
N GLU A 59 -3.60 30.21 16.83
CA GLU A 59 -3.06 30.62 15.52
C GLU A 59 -2.21 29.50 14.92
N ARG A 60 -1.36 28.87 15.74
CA ARG A 60 -0.55 27.73 15.32
C ARG A 60 -1.40 26.52 14.96
N ARG A 61 -2.45 26.26 15.73
CA ARG A 61 -3.39 25.17 15.44
C ARG A 61 -4.09 25.39 14.11
N GLU A 62 -4.55 26.61 13.83
CA GLU A 62 -5.17 26.97 12.55
C GLU A 62 -4.18 26.82 11.37
N GLN A 63 -2.92 27.19 11.56
CA GLN A 63 -1.87 26.94 10.58
C GLN A 63 -1.70 25.44 10.28
N ILE A 64 -1.73 24.58 11.30
CA ILE A 64 -1.65 23.11 11.13
C ILE A 64 -2.87 22.60 10.35
N TRP A 65 -4.09 23.04 10.68
CA TRP A 65 -5.30 22.66 9.94
C TRP A 65 -5.24 23.03 8.45
N ASN A 66 -4.78 24.25 8.15
CA ASN A 66 -4.63 24.72 6.76
C ASN A 66 -3.63 23.86 5.97
N GLN A 67 -2.56 23.38 6.61
CA GLN A 67 -1.62 22.47 5.97
C GLN A 67 -2.25 21.10 5.71
N LEU A 68 -3.02 20.56 6.67
CA LEU A 68 -3.67 19.25 6.55
C LEU A 68 -4.75 19.20 5.49
N ALA A 69 -5.51 20.28 5.29
CA ALA A 69 -6.52 20.39 4.24
C ALA A 69 -5.95 20.07 2.84
N SER A 70 -4.70 20.48 2.56
CA SER A 70 -4.04 20.17 1.29
C SER A 70 -3.71 18.67 1.14
N SER A 71 -3.40 17.99 2.24
CA SER A 71 -3.12 16.55 2.29
C SER A 71 -4.41 15.73 2.19
N GLU A 72 -5.51 16.20 2.78
CA GLU A 72 -6.85 15.61 2.65
C GLU A 72 -7.30 15.61 1.19
N LEU A 73 -7.18 16.76 0.52
CA LEU A 73 -7.55 16.89 -0.90
C LEU A 73 -6.73 15.95 -1.78
N LYS A 74 -5.42 15.85 -1.52
CA LYS A 74 -4.52 14.91 -2.22
C LYS A 74 -4.91 13.47 -1.99
N LEU A 75 -5.33 13.10 -0.77
CA LEU A 75 -5.79 11.75 -0.43
C LEU A 75 -7.09 11.40 -1.15
N CYS A 76 -8.07 12.30 -1.16
CA CYS A 76 -9.33 12.09 -1.89
C CYS A 76 -9.12 11.92 -3.40
N GLY A 77 -8.10 12.56 -3.97
CA GLY A 77 -7.74 12.42 -5.38
C GLY A 77 -6.92 11.17 -5.74
N GLN A 78 -6.62 10.29 -4.77
CA GLN A 78 -5.88 9.04 -5.04
C GLN A 78 -6.77 7.92 -5.60
N PHE A 79 -8.09 8.06 -5.69
CA PHE A 79 -8.99 6.99 -6.13
C PHE A 79 -9.86 7.39 -7.31
#